data_AF-A0A6C0DGM5-F1
#
_entry.id   AF-A0A6C0DGM5-F1
#
_cell.length_a   1.000
_cell.length_b   1.000
_cell.length_c   1.000
_cell.angle_alpha   90.00
_cell.angle_beta   90.00
_cell.angle_gamma   90.00
#
_symmetry.space_group_name_H-M   'P 1'
#
loop_
_entity.id
_entity.type
_entity.pdbx_description
1 polymer ?
#
loop_
_entity_poly.entity_id
_entity_poly.type
_entity_poly.pdbx_seq_one_letter_code
_entity_poly.pdbx_strand_id
1 'polypeptide(L)'
;MKFSDVKKRAVAKFDSPEFIERIRSEDPTMIKQLPILKEINRLGFITTESQAGRSSKGSDYQLIERAYVCGFMLEKDAVKFIRDIGMITDKNSVYVPLAGDDIHIPGSLDVPLTLQIKNGKTEVVTHTSMAMPKGWHEMFRKAIGLNKSEKAVYIVCWDTHWKRLASSKSGLFTDVLKVLNLL
;
A
#
# COMPACT_ATOMS: atom_id res chain seq x y z
N MET A 1 9.55 -17.94 -6.32
CA MET A 1 8.35 -18.79 -6.18
C MET A 1 7.29 -18.36 -7.18
N LYS A 2 6.31 -19.22 -7.48
CA LYS A 2 5.13 -18.86 -8.27
C LYS A 2 4.27 -17.87 -7.50
N PHE A 3 3.46 -17.07 -8.19
CA PHE A 3 2.60 -16.06 -7.56
C PHE A 3 1.67 -16.68 -6.51
N SER A 4 1.14 -17.88 -6.77
CA SER A 4 0.31 -18.65 -5.82
C SER A 4 1.00 -18.95 -4.50
N ASP A 5 2.29 -19.24 -4.52
CA ASP A 5 3.05 -19.60 -3.32
C ASP A 5 3.43 -18.36 -2.53
N VAL A 6 3.80 -17.28 -3.25
CA VAL A 6 4.01 -15.96 -2.65
C VAL A 6 2.75 -15.51 -1.92
N LYS A 7 1.57 -15.73 -2.52
CA LYS A 7 0.28 -15.45 -1.91
C LYS A 7 0.07 -16.16 -0.57
N LYS A 8 0.29 -17.48 -0.54
CA LYS A 8 0.21 -18.28 0.69
C LYS A 8 1.18 -17.79 1.75
N ARG A 9 2.43 -17.50 1.35
CA ARG A 9 3.47 -17.00 2.26
C ARG A 9 3.12 -15.62 2.83
N ALA A 10 2.56 -14.73 2.01
CA ALA A 10 2.18 -13.38 2.43
C ALA A 10 1.06 -13.42 3.49
N VAL A 11 0.07 -14.30 3.32
CA VAL A 11 -0.97 -14.52 4.34
C VAL A 11 -0.36 -15.08 5.62
N ALA A 12 0.46 -16.13 5.53
CA ALA A 12 1.09 -16.75 6.69
C ALA A 12 2.03 -15.81 7.46
N LYS A 13 2.69 -14.86 6.77
CA LYS A 13 3.57 -13.86 7.40
C LYS A 13 2.82 -13.04 8.45
N PHE A 14 1.56 -12.69 8.21
CA PHE A 14 0.75 -11.90 9.15
C PHE A 14 0.30 -12.69 10.40
N ASP A 15 0.53 -14.00 10.44
CA ASP A 15 0.35 -14.85 11.63
C ASP A 15 1.67 -15.16 12.35
N SER A 16 2.81 -14.80 11.77
CA SER A 16 4.11 -15.10 12.37
C SER A 16 4.35 -14.25 13.63
N PRO A 17 4.88 -14.84 14.72
CA PRO A 17 5.18 -14.11 15.95
C PRO A 17 6.11 -12.92 15.73
N GLU A 18 7.16 -13.12 14.93
CA GLU A 18 8.14 -12.08 14.56
C GLU A 18 7.46 -10.88 13.89
N PHE A 19 6.53 -11.11 12.95
CA PHE A 19 5.82 -10.02 12.30
C PHE A 19 4.91 -9.28 13.27
N ILE A 20 4.20 -10.01 14.15
CA ILE A 20 3.28 -9.42 15.13
C ILE A 20 4.06 -8.58 16.15
N GLU A 21 5.20 -9.07 16.63
CA GLU A 21 6.09 -8.34 17.54
C GLU A 21 6.61 -7.06 16.89
N ARG A 22 7.08 -7.16 15.64
CA ARG A 22 7.56 -6.01 14.88
C ARG A 22 6.47 -4.95 14.70
N ILE A 23 5.25 -5.33 14.27
CA ILE A 23 4.15 -4.37 14.11
C ILE A 23 3.73 -3.75 15.44
N ARG A 24 3.74 -4.51 16.55
CA ARG A 24 3.50 -3.96 17.89
C ARG A 24 4.51 -2.88 18.28
N SER A 25 5.75 -3.01 17.82
CA SER A 25 6.80 -2.01 18.08
C SER A 25 6.75 -0.83 17.11
N GLU A 26 6.53 -1.07 15.82
CA GLU A 26 6.60 -0.06 14.76
C GLU A 26 5.31 0.77 14.67
N ASP A 27 4.14 0.12 14.60
CA ASP A 27 2.83 0.78 14.57
C ASP A 27 1.74 -0.13 15.16
N PRO A 28 1.49 -0.04 16.49
CA PRO A 28 0.50 -0.86 17.17
C PRO A 28 -0.91 -0.74 16.58
N THR A 29 -1.24 0.36 15.90
CA THR A 29 -2.58 0.59 15.36
C THR A 29 -2.88 -0.30 14.15
N MET A 30 -1.83 -0.75 13.44
CA MET A 30 -1.96 -1.63 12.28
C MET A 30 -2.36 -3.05 12.64
N ILE A 31 -2.24 -3.46 13.92
CA ILE A 31 -2.67 -4.79 14.39
C ILE A 31 -4.15 -5.04 14.06
N LYS A 32 -5.00 -4.03 14.26
CA LYS A 32 -6.44 -4.13 13.96
C LYS A 32 -6.74 -4.20 12.47
N GLN A 33 -5.77 -3.84 11.62
CA GLN A 33 -5.89 -3.87 10.16
C GLN A 33 -5.40 -5.19 9.55
N LEU A 34 -4.67 -6.02 10.31
CA LEU A 34 -4.12 -7.27 9.80
C LEU A 34 -5.16 -8.24 9.22
N PRO A 35 -6.37 -8.43 9.82
CA PRO A 35 -7.36 -9.33 9.24
C PRO A 35 -7.77 -8.94 7.81
N ILE A 36 -8.01 -7.65 7.55
CA ILE A 36 -8.39 -7.20 6.20
C ILE A 36 -7.21 -7.26 5.24
N LEU A 37 -5.99 -6.94 5.69
CA LEU A 37 -4.78 -7.08 4.88
C LEU A 37 -4.49 -8.54 4.52
N LYS A 38 -4.75 -9.50 5.41
CA LYS A 38 -4.68 -10.95 5.11
C LYS A 38 -5.61 -11.31 3.97
N GLU A 39 -6.85 -10.86 4.01
CA GLU A 39 -7.83 -11.11 2.95
C GLU A 39 -7.43 -10.48 1.61
N ILE A 40 -6.93 -9.24 1.63
CA ILE A 40 -6.38 -8.57 0.45
C ILE A 40 -5.25 -9.41 -0.18
N ASN A 41 -4.32 -9.92 0.64
CA ASN A 41 -3.27 -10.82 0.16
C ASN A 41 -3.85 -12.14 -0.37
N ARG A 42 -4.82 -12.74 0.32
CA ARG A 42 -5.48 -14.01 -0.10
C ARG A 42 -6.14 -13.89 -1.46
N LEU A 43 -6.66 -12.71 -1.81
CA LEU A 43 -7.29 -12.41 -3.09
C LEU A 43 -6.31 -12.00 -4.20
N GLY A 44 -5.00 -11.89 -3.90
CA GLY A 44 -3.97 -11.71 -4.93
C GLY A 44 -3.41 -10.30 -5.06
N PHE A 45 -3.67 -9.41 -4.11
CA PHE A 45 -2.92 -8.17 -3.95
C PHE A 45 -1.85 -8.38 -2.88
N ILE A 46 -0.63 -8.71 -3.31
CA ILE A 46 0.49 -9.04 -2.41
C ILE A 46 1.08 -7.76 -1.84
N THR A 47 0.63 -7.36 -0.66
CA THR A 47 1.00 -6.09 -0.04
C THR A 47 2.47 -6.08 0.37
N THR A 48 3.21 -5.05 -0.01
CA THR A 48 4.57 -4.80 0.48
C THR A 48 4.57 -3.76 1.59
N GLU A 49 3.75 -2.71 1.47
CA GLU A 49 3.61 -1.65 2.46
C GLU A 49 2.15 -1.19 2.53
N SER A 50 1.78 -0.67 3.69
CA SER A 50 0.43 -0.16 3.93
C SER A 50 0.42 0.75 5.15
N GLN A 51 -0.43 1.77 5.12
CA GLN A 51 -0.68 2.67 6.25
C GLN A 51 -2.18 2.91 6.40
N ALA A 52 -2.66 3.01 7.62
CA ALA A 52 -4.03 3.43 7.90
C ALA A 52 -4.13 4.97 7.95
N GLY A 53 -5.21 5.52 7.39
CA GLY A 53 -5.49 6.95 7.54
C GLY A 53 -5.90 7.25 8.98
N ARG A 54 -5.24 8.23 9.60
CA ARG A 54 -5.51 8.66 10.98
C ARG A 54 -5.02 10.09 11.22
N SER A 55 -5.23 10.58 12.42
CA SER A 55 -4.58 11.79 12.92
C SER A 55 -4.04 11.56 14.31
N SER A 56 -2.80 11.98 14.54
CA SER A 56 -2.14 11.93 15.84
C SER A 56 -1.60 13.30 16.21
N LYS A 57 -1.41 13.54 17.51
CA LYS A 57 -0.83 14.78 18.04
C LYS A 57 0.45 14.44 18.78
N GLY A 58 1.53 15.10 18.41
CA GLY A 58 2.72 15.23 19.24
C GLY A 58 2.58 16.40 20.21
N SER A 59 3.67 16.70 20.93
CA SER A 59 3.71 17.82 21.89
C SER A 59 3.50 19.18 21.22
N ASP A 60 4.04 19.38 20.03
CA ASP A 60 3.97 20.66 19.30
C ASP A 60 3.59 20.52 17.82
N TYR A 61 3.10 19.35 17.40
CA TYR A 61 2.69 19.07 16.03
C TYR A 61 1.47 18.16 15.93
N GLN A 62 0.80 18.18 14.78
CA GLN A 62 -0.23 17.23 14.39
C GLN A 62 0.20 16.48 13.14
N LEU A 63 0.09 15.15 13.15
CA LEU A 63 0.19 14.34 11.94
C LEU A 63 -1.19 14.05 11.37
N ILE A 64 -1.26 14.11 10.04
CA ILE A 64 -2.43 13.80 9.25
C ILE A 64 -2.01 12.78 8.21
N GLU A 65 -2.48 11.56 8.37
CA GLU A 65 -2.10 10.42 7.55
C GLU A 65 -3.25 10.06 6.61
N ARG A 66 -2.88 9.71 5.39
CA ARG A 66 -3.75 9.11 4.40
C ARG A 66 -3.56 7.60 4.43
N ALA A 67 -4.64 6.86 4.17
CA ALA A 67 -4.52 5.42 3.99
C ALA A 67 -3.90 5.13 2.61
N TYR A 68 -2.97 4.20 2.56
CA TYR A 68 -2.47 3.65 1.30
C TYR A 68 -2.14 2.16 1.44
N VAL A 69 -2.12 1.46 0.31
CA VAL A 69 -1.61 0.09 0.18
C VAL A 69 -0.91 -0.05 -1.15
N CYS A 70 0.27 -0.67 -1.14
CA CYS A 70 1.01 -0.97 -2.35
C CYS A 70 1.51 -2.41 -2.35
N GLY A 71 1.74 -2.95 -3.54
CA GLY A 71 2.06 -4.36 -3.66
C GLY A 71 2.01 -4.90 -5.07
N PHE A 72 2.20 -6.21 -5.20
CA PHE A 72 2.19 -6.89 -6.49
C PHE A 72 0.85 -7.55 -6.79
N MET A 73 0.40 -7.42 -8.03
CA MET A 73 -0.73 -8.14 -8.60
C MET A 73 -0.35 -8.81 -9.91
N LEU A 74 -1.01 -9.89 -10.30
CA LEU A 74 -0.91 -10.38 -11.68
C LEU A 74 -1.45 -9.31 -12.63
N GLU A 75 -0.77 -9.10 -13.75
CA GLU A 75 -1.09 -8.05 -14.72
C GLU A 75 -2.55 -8.10 -15.18
N LYS A 76 -3.06 -9.32 -15.48
CA LYS A 76 -4.46 -9.55 -15.87
C LYS A 76 -5.48 -9.08 -14.83
N ASP A 77 -5.14 -9.19 -13.54
CA ASP A 77 -6.03 -8.88 -12.42
C ASP A 77 -5.92 -7.38 -12.09
N ALA A 78 -4.72 -6.80 -12.24
CA ALA A 78 -4.46 -5.37 -12.08
C ALA A 78 -5.29 -4.50 -13.03
N VAL A 79 -5.47 -4.91 -14.29
CA VAL A 79 -6.27 -4.17 -15.28
C VAL A 79 -7.70 -3.96 -14.79
N LYS A 80 -8.35 -5.04 -14.35
CA LYS A 80 -9.71 -4.98 -13.80
C LYS A 80 -9.73 -4.20 -12.48
N PHE A 81 -8.78 -4.46 -11.60
CA PHE A 81 -8.69 -3.82 -10.28
C PHE A 81 -8.60 -2.29 -10.38
N ILE A 82 -7.68 -1.75 -11.18
CA ILE A 82 -7.50 -0.30 -11.33
C ILE A 82 -8.78 0.35 -11.88
N ARG A 83 -9.37 -0.25 -12.92
CA ARG A 83 -10.63 0.22 -13.52
C ARG A 83 -11.74 0.25 -12.48
N ASP A 84 -11.95 -0.85 -11.77
CA ASP A 84 -13.08 -1.00 -10.87
C ASP A 84 -12.92 -0.12 -9.62
N ILE A 85 -11.70 0.04 -9.09
CA ILE A 85 -11.40 1.03 -8.04
C ILE A 85 -11.86 2.43 -8.47
N GLY A 86 -11.47 2.88 -9.67
CA GLY A 86 -11.83 4.21 -10.18
C GLY A 86 -13.30 4.37 -10.54
N MET A 87 -14.01 3.28 -10.86
CA MET A 87 -15.42 3.33 -11.24
C MET A 87 -16.40 3.28 -10.07
N ILE A 88 -16.09 2.53 -9.01
CA ILE A 88 -17.07 2.20 -7.95
C ILE A 88 -16.69 2.71 -6.56
N THR A 89 -15.58 3.43 -6.44
CA THR A 89 -15.06 3.98 -5.18
C THR A 89 -14.58 5.42 -5.40
N ASP A 90 -14.28 6.14 -4.31
CA ASP A 90 -13.60 7.45 -4.36
C ASP A 90 -12.08 7.31 -4.13
N LYS A 91 -11.50 6.13 -4.39
CA LYS A 91 -10.07 5.84 -4.20
C LYS A 91 -9.31 5.97 -5.53
N ASN A 92 -8.02 6.20 -5.42
CA ASN A 92 -7.12 6.19 -6.57
C ASN A 92 -6.30 4.90 -6.56
N SER A 93 -6.07 4.33 -7.74
CA SER A 93 -5.11 3.25 -7.93
C SER A 93 -4.38 3.43 -9.25
N VAL A 94 -3.08 3.11 -9.24
CA VAL A 94 -2.23 3.16 -10.44
C VAL A 94 -1.26 2.00 -10.49
N TYR A 95 -0.93 1.62 -11.71
CA TYR A 95 0.30 0.90 -12.01
C TYR A 95 1.49 1.84 -11.84
N VAL A 96 2.55 1.37 -11.18
CA VAL A 96 3.81 2.11 -11.03
C VAL A 96 4.79 1.72 -12.13
N PRO A 97 4.98 2.56 -13.17
CA PRO A 97 5.98 2.32 -14.21
C PRO A 97 7.40 2.24 -13.66
N LEU A 98 8.24 1.47 -14.35
CA LEU A 98 9.66 1.36 -14.05
C LEU A 98 10.44 2.44 -14.79
N ALA A 99 11.23 3.21 -14.05
CA ALA A 99 12.20 4.15 -14.58
C ALA A 99 13.61 3.52 -14.63
N GLY A 100 14.49 4.04 -15.48
CA GLY A 100 15.92 3.74 -15.39
C GLY A 100 16.47 4.12 -14.02
N ASP A 101 17.45 3.38 -13.50
CA ASP A 101 18.02 3.63 -12.18
C ASP A 101 18.79 4.97 -12.11
N ASP A 102 19.16 5.51 -13.26
CA ASP A 102 19.80 6.80 -13.46
C ASP A 102 18.81 7.99 -13.56
N ILE A 103 17.51 7.71 -13.67
CA ILE A 103 16.48 8.75 -13.79
C ILE A 103 16.15 9.34 -12.42
N HIS A 104 16.32 10.65 -12.28
CA HIS A 104 15.86 11.36 -11.09
C HIS A 104 14.32 11.51 -11.09
N ILE A 105 13.68 10.94 -10.07
CA ILE A 105 12.25 11.11 -9.81
C ILE A 105 12.10 12.13 -8.66
N PRO A 106 11.64 13.36 -8.95
CA PRO A 106 11.58 14.40 -7.93
C PRO A 106 10.43 14.13 -6.96
N GLY A 107 10.76 13.91 -5.68
CA GLY A 107 9.75 13.66 -4.63
C GLY A 107 8.77 14.82 -4.42
N SER A 108 9.06 16.02 -4.92
CA SER A 108 8.11 17.15 -4.92
C SER A 108 6.89 16.94 -5.82
N LEU A 109 6.93 15.96 -6.73
CA LEU A 109 5.81 15.58 -7.60
C LEU A 109 5.10 14.30 -7.15
N ASP A 110 5.50 13.74 -6.01
CA ASP A 110 4.94 12.50 -5.48
C ASP A 110 3.58 12.71 -4.82
N VAL A 111 2.85 11.61 -4.62
CA VAL A 111 1.59 11.62 -3.88
C VAL A 111 1.90 11.78 -2.38
N PRO A 112 1.44 12.86 -1.71
CA PRO A 112 1.63 13.01 -0.28
C PRO A 112 0.83 11.96 0.49
N LEU A 113 1.46 11.37 1.51
CA LEU A 113 0.88 10.32 2.35
C LEU A 113 0.73 10.73 3.82
N THR A 114 1.64 11.58 4.30
CA THR A 114 1.60 12.12 5.66
C THR A 114 1.92 13.60 5.64
N LEU A 115 1.09 14.40 6.29
CA LEU A 115 1.33 15.82 6.54
C LEU A 115 1.64 16.04 8.02
N GLN A 116 2.57 16.94 8.30
CA GLN A 116 2.82 17.47 9.63
C GLN A 116 2.40 18.93 9.68
N ILE A 117 1.59 19.29 10.68
CA ILE A 117 1.20 20.67 10.97
C ILE A 117 1.89 21.11 12.26
N LYS A 118 2.74 22.13 12.18
CA LYS A 118 3.48 22.70 13.33
C LYS A 118 3.55 24.21 13.19
N ASN A 119 3.15 24.94 14.25
CA ASN A 119 3.16 26.41 14.26
C ASN A 119 2.46 27.06 13.05
N GLY A 120 1.33 26.49 12.61
CA GLY A 120 0.57 26.97 11.46
C GLY A 120 1.18 26.66 10.08
N LYS A 121 2.32 25.98 10.02
CA LYS A 121 2.93 25.48 8.78
C LYS A 121 2.56 24.02 8.54
N THR A 122 2.34 23.68 7.27
CA THR A 122 2.04 22.31 6.82
C THR A 122 3.18 21.83 5.93
N GLU A 123 3.74 20.67 6.27
CA GLU A 123 4.84 20.04 5.55
C GLU A 123 4.49 18.60 5.18
N VAL A 124 4.96 18.13 4.03
CA VAL A 124 4.84 16.72 3.62
C VAL A 124 6.00 15.94 4.27
N VAL A 125 5.66 14.93 5.06
CA VAL A 125 6.65 14.09 5.78
C VAL A 125 6.96 12.83 4.99
N THR A 126 5.93 12.21 4.41
CA THR A 126 6.06 11.01 3.60
C THR A 126 5.23 11.13 2.34
N HIS A 127 5.69 10.46 1.29
CA HIS A 127 5.11 10.49 -0.03
C HIS A 127 5.38 9.16 -0.74
N THR A 128 4.68 8.91 -1.84
CA THR A 128 4.94 7.75 -2.70
C THR A 128 5.02 8.18 -4.16
N SER A 129 6.02 7.66 -4.85
CA SER A 129 6.28 8.00 -6.24
C SER A 129 5.39 7.23 -7.20
N MET A 130 5.01 7.90 -8.28
CA MET A 130 4.21 7.33 -9.37
C MET A 130 5.08 6.59 -10.40
N ALA A 131 6.38 6.47 -10.15
CA ALA A 131 7.34 5.67 -10.90
C ALA A 131 8.38 5.10 -9.93
N MET A 132 9.04 4.00 -10.30
CA MET A 132 10.01 3.33 -9.43
C MET A 132 11.27 2.95 -10.20
N PRO A 133 12.48 3.16 -9.64
CA PRO A 133 13.71 2.61 -10.21
C PRO A 133 13.65 1.09 -10.32
N LYS A 134 14.22 0.52 -11.38
CA LYS A 134 14.25 -0.94 -11.61
C LYS A 134 14.86 -1.69 -10.43
N GLY A 135 15.96 -1.19 -9.85
CA GLY A 135 16.64 -1.81 -8.72
C GLY A 135 15.73 -1.95 -7.49
N TRP A 136 14.91 -0.94 -7.20
CA TRP A 136 13.94 -0.97 -6.10
C TRP A 136 12.82 -1.98 -6.36
N HIS A 137 12.29 -2.01 -7.57
CA HIS A 137 11.29 -3.00 -7.97
C HIS A 137 11.84 -4.43 -7.85
N GLU A 138 13.07 -4.68 -8.29
CA GLU A 138 13.72 -5.98 -8.13
C GLU A 138 13.95 -6.35 -6.66
N MET A 139 14.34 -5.39 -5.83
CA MET A 139 14.48 -5.57 -4.39
C MET A 139 13.15 -5.99 -3.75
N PHE A 140 12.05 -5.30 -4.06
CA PHE A 140 10.72 -5.66 -3.55
C PHE A 140 10.27 -7.05 -4.02
N ARG A 141 10.47 -7.37 -5.31
CA ARG A 141 10.18 -8.72 -5.83
C ARG A 141 10.98 -9.80 -5.10
N LYS A 142 12.27 -9.56 -4.88
CA LYS A 142 13.15 -10.49 -4.15
C LYS A 142 12.70 -10.65 -2.70
N ALA A 143 12.35 -9.56 -2.02
CA ALA A 143 11.88 -9.58 -0.63
C ALA A 143 10.63 -10.48 -0.47
N ILE A 144 9.68 -10.41 -1.42
CA ILE A 144 8.50 -11.28 -1.41
C ILE A 144 8.73 -12.65 -2.06
N GLY A 145 9.91 -12.89 -2.63
CA GLY A 145 10.27 -14.14 -3.31
C GLY A 145 9.51 -14.40 -4.60
N LEU A 146 9.05 -13.35 -5.28
CA LEU A 146 8.30 -13.44 -6.53
C LEU A 146 9.24 -13.65 -7.72
N ASN A 147 9.02 -14.71 -8.48
CA ASN A 147 9.84 -15.01 -9.65
C ASN A 147 9.71 -13.91 -10.73
N LYS A 148 10.82 -13.54 -11.38
CA LYS A 148 10.85 -12.59 -12.49
C LYS A 148 10.01 -13.06 -13.69
N SER A 149 9.80 -14.38 -13.85
CA SER A 149 8.96 -14.93 -14.92
C SER A 149 7.46 -14.70 -14.74
N GLU A 150 7.00 -14.36 -13.54
CA GLU A 150 5.58 -14.11 -13.29
C GLU A 150 5.21 -12.72 -13.81
N LYS A 151 4.20 -12.64 -14.67
CA LYS A 151 3.64 -11.39 -15.18
C LYS A 151 2.85 -10.66 -14.09
N ALA A 152 3.60 -10.04 -13.19
CA ALA A 152 3.09 -9.31 -12.06
C ALA A 152 3.63 -7.88 -12.08
N VAL A 153 2.75 -6.94 -11.74
CA VAL A 153 2.99 -5.50 -11.75
C VAL A 153 2.86 -4.93 -10.35
N TYR A 154 3.53 -3.81 -10.09
CA TYR A 154 3.45 -3.12 -8.82
C TYR A 154 2.36 -2.04 -8.87
N ILE A 155 1.44 -2.10 -7.92
CA ILE A 155 0.27 -1.23 -7.82
C ILE A 155 0.38 -0.41 -6.55
N VAL A 156 0.04 0.88 -6.65
CA VAL A 156 -0.18 1.76 -5.51
C VAL A 156 -1.65 2.14 -5.51
N CYS A 157 -2.28 2.08 -4.34
CA CYS A 157 -3.68 2.47 -4.12
C CYS A 157 -3.76 3.34 -2.87
N TRP A 158 -4.46 4.48 -2.94
CA TRP A 158 -4.54 5.42 -1.83
C TRP A 158 -5.92 6.05 -1.69
N ASP A 159 -6.20 6.49 -0.47
CA ASP A 159 -7.43 7.21 -0.13
C ASP A 159 -7.35 8.67 -0.58
N THR A 160 -8.39 9.18 -1.23
CA THR A 160 -8.47 10.61 -1.57
C THR A 160 -8.66 11.49 -0.33
N HIS A 161 -9.17 10.91 0.76
CA HIS A 161 -9.49 11.62 1.98
C HIS A 161 -8.45 11.38 3.07
N TRP A 162 -7.97 12.46 3.66
CA TRP A 162 -7.10 12.43 4.83
C TRP A 162 -7.84 11.89 6.05
N LYS A 163 -7.12 11.20 6.96
CA LYS A 163 -7.62 10.71 8.26
C LYS A 163 -8.75 9.68 8.18
N ARG A 164 -9.15 9.24 6.98
CA ARG A 164 -10.17 8.21 6.83
C ARG A 164 -9.59 6.87 7.27
N LEU A 165 -10.19 6.28 8.31
CA LEU A 165 -9.77 4.97 8.80
C LEU A 165 -9.90 3.93 7.68
N ALA A 166 -8.81 3.23 7.39
CA ALA A 166 -8.72 2.33 6.24
C ALA A 166 -9.73 1.17 6.28
N SER A 167 -10.10 0.69 7.46
CA SER A 167 -11.10 -0.37 7.67
C SER A 167 -12.52 0.14 7.94
N SER A 168 -12.80 1.44 7.78
CA SER A 168 -14.17 1.96 7.87
C SER A 168 -15.01 1.51 6.66
N LYS A 169 -16.34 1.69 6.70
CA LYS A 169 -17.26 1.25 5.63
C LYS A 169 -16.88 1.77 4.23
N SER A 170 -16.31 2.98 4.15
CA SER A 170 -15.80 3.61 2.92
C SER A 170 -14.28 3.84 2.97
N GLY A 171 -13.57 3.10 3.85
CA GLY A 171 -12.13 3.18 3.99
C GLY A 171 -11.41 2.41 2.88
N LEU A 172 -10.16 2.80 2.60
CA LEU A 172 -9.35 2.19 1.56
C LEU A 172 -9.31 0.65 1.58
N PHE A 173 -9.01 0.03 2.72
CA PHE A 173 -8.85 -1.43 2.76
C PHE A 173 -10.18 -2.15 2.52
N THR A 174 -11.29 -1.58 2.99
CA THR A 174 -12.64 -2.08 2.73
C THR A 174 -12.98 -2.03 1.25
N ASP A 175 -12.70 -0.90 0.59
CA ASP A 175 -12.97 -0.73 -0.84
C ASP A 175 -12.06 -1.59 -1.72
N VAL A 176 -10.78 -1.71 -1.37
CA VAL A 176 -9.85 -2.64 -2.03
C VAL A 176 -10.36 -4.07 -1.92
N LEU A 177 -10.75 -4.52 -0.72
CA LEU A 177 -11.30 -5.85 -0.51
C LEU A 177 -12.60 -6.06 -1.33
N LYS A 178 -13.48 -5.07 -1.36
CA LYS A 178 -14.72 -5.10 -2.16
C LYS A 178 -14.41 -5.33 -3.64
N VAL A 179 -13.48 -4.58 -4.22
CA VAL A 179 -13.10 -4.71 -5.64
C VAL A 179 -12.42 -6.06 -5.92
N LEU A 180 -11.51 -6.50 -5.05
CA LEU A 180 -10.82 -7.78 -5.23
C LEU A 180 -11.77 -8.98 -5.25
N ASN A 181 -12.90 -8.92 -4.56
CA ASN A 181 -13.92 -9.98 -4.60
C ASN A 181 -14.72 -10.04 -5.91
N LEU A 182 -14.55 -9.07 -6.82
CA LEU A 182 -15.20 -9.03 -8.13
C LEU A 182 -14.31 -9.61 -9.26
N LEU A 183 -13.05 -9.94 -8.98
CA LEU A 183 -12.04 -10.34 -9.97
C LEU A 183 -12.18 -11.77 -10.46
#